data_AF-Q0IRH7-F1
#
_entry.id   AF-Q0IRH7-F1
#
_cell.length_a   1.000
_cell.length_b   1.000
_cell.length_c   1.000
_cell.angle_alpha   90.00
_cell.angle_beta   90.00
_cell.angle_gamma   90.00
#
_symmetry.space_group_name_H-M   'P 1'
#
loop_
_entity.id
_entity.type
_entity.pdbx_description
1 polymer ?
#
loop_
_entity_poly.entity_id
_entity_poly.type
_entity_poly.pdbx_seq_one_letter_code
_entity_poly.pdbx_strand_id
1 'polypeptide(L)' 'MGHSNVWNSHPKNYGPGSRVCRVCGNPHGLIRKYGLMCCRQCFRSNAKDIGFIKSTAEGHFASPLSLRTPPEPEKWIF' A
#
# COMPACT_ATOMS: atom_id res chain seq x y z
N MET A 1 -24.18 2.20 36.00
CA MET A 1 -23.57 2.94 34.86
C MET A 1 -22.08 2.56 34.67
N GLY A 2 -21.70 1.27 34.71
CA GLY A 2 -20.30 0.86 34.55
C GLY A 2 -19.85 0.68 33.08
N HIS A 3 -20.80 0.48 32.16
CA HIS A 3 -20.51 0.17 30.76
C HIS A 3 -19.85 1.33 29.99
N SER A 4 -20.17 2.59 30.34
CA SER A 4 -19.64 3.79 29.67
C SER A 4 -18.12 3.95 29.83
N ASN A 5 -17.56 3.48 30.95
CA ASN A 5 -16.15 3.70 31.27
C ASN A 5 -15.26 2.51 30.84
N VAL A 6 -15.87 1.41 30.40
CA VAL A 6 -15.17 0.18 29.99
C VAL A 6 -15.03 0.11 28.46
N TRP A 7 -15.98 0.68 27.72
CA TRP A 7 -15.98 0.65 26.26
C TRP A 7 -14.75 1.35 25.67
N ASN A 8 -13.98 0.61 24.84
CA ASN A 8 -12.77 1.10 24.18
C ASN A 8 -11.72 1.73 25.12
N SER A 9 -11.68 1.26 26.38
CA SER A 9 -10.75 1.69 27.42
C SER A 9 -9.28 1.38 27.10
N HIS A 10 -9.01 0.33 26.32
CA HIS A 10 -7.64 -0.05 25.95
C HIS A 10 -7.08 0.89 24.86
N PRO A 11 -5.96 1.58 25.10
CA PRO A 11 -5.36 2.47 24.10
C PRO A 11 -4.89 1.69 22.87
N LYS A 12 -5.25 2.16 21.68
CA LYS A 12 -4.91 1.53 20.39
C LYS A 12 -3.79 2.27 19.69
N ASN A 13 -2.69 2.52 20.42
CA ASN A 13 -1.54 3.26 19.88
C ASN A 13 -0.65 2.40 18.98
N TYR A 14 -0.67 1.07 19.18
CA TYR A 14 0.19 0.12 18.47
C TYR A 14 -0.54 -1.19 18.14
N GLY A 15 0.14 -2.05 17.38
CA GLY A 15 -0.40 -3.34 16.93
C GLY A 15 -1.29 -3.24 15.68
N PRO A 16 -1.89 -4.36 15.24
CA PRO A 16 -2.70 -4.42 14.04
C PRO A 16 -4.01 -3.61 14.14
N GLY A 17 -4.63 -3.57 15.32
CA GLY A 17 -5.88 -2.81 15.55
C GLY A 17 -5.72 -1.29 15.68
N SER A 18 -4.47 -0.79 15.71
CA SER A 18 -4.18 0.65 15.73
C SER A 18 -4.24 1.30 14.34
N ARG A 19 -4.20 0.48 13.29
CA ARG A 19 -4.00 0.94 11.91
C ARG A 19 -5.09 0.40 11.01
N VAL A 20 -5.57 1.24 10.13
CA VAL A 20 -6.59 0.89 9.13
C VAL A 20 -6.17 1.38 7.76
N CYS A 21 -6.67 0.72 6.72
CA CYS A 21 -6.49 1.20 5.36
C CYS A 21 -7.17 2.56 5.16
N ARG A 22 -6.46 3.50 4.53
CA ARG A 22 -6.99 4.82 4.17
C ARG A 22 -8.18 4.79 3.21
N VAL A 23 -8.32 3.73 2.41
CA VAL A 23 -9.36 3.61 1.37
C VAL A 23 -10.56 2.81 1.87
N CYS A 24 -10.34 1.59 2.37
CA CYS A 24 -11.43 0.68 2.73
C CYS A 24 -11.69 0.55 4.24
N GLY A 25 -10.88 1.18 5.10
CA GLY A 25 -11.02 1.08 6.56
C GLY A 25 -10.71 -0.30 7.16
N ASN A 26 -10.36 -1.30 6.34
CA ASN A 26 -10.02 -2.64 6.79
C ASN A 26 -8.61 -2.65 7.42
N PRO A 27 -8.42 -3.17 8.66
CA PRO A 27 -7.10 -3.31 9.29
C PRO A 27 -6.25 -4.45 8.68
N HIS A 28 -6.86 -5.37 7.94
CA HIS A 28 -6.19 -6.54 7.39
C HIS A 28 -5.41 -6.24 6.11
N GLY A 29 -4.25 -6.88 5.96
CA GLY A 29 -3.46 -6.84 4.72
C GLY A 29 -2.94 -5.44 4.37
N LEU A 30 -2.60 -4.64 5.38
CA LEU A 30 -2.12 -3.28 5.23
C LEU A 30 -0.66 -3.25 4.74
N ILE A 31 -0.42 -2.62 3.60
CA ILE A 31 0.90 -2.29 3.09
C ILE A 31 1.41 -1.04 3.81
N ARG A 32 2.51 -1.22 4.53
CA ARG A 32 3.13 -0.19 5.38
C ARG A 32 4.41 0.40 4.80
N LYS A 33 4.92 -0.18 3.71
CA LYS A 33 6.14 0.30 3.04
C LYS A 33 5.85 1.67 2.41
N TYR A 34 6.83 2.57 2.46
CA TYR A 34 6.76 3.93 1.91
C TYR A 34 5.63 4.82 2.46
N GLY A 35 5.06 4.50 3.64
CA GLY A 35 4.03 5.34 4.28
C GLY A 35 2.64 5.32 3.61
N LEU A 36 2.38 4.37 2.71
CA LEU A 36 1.13 4.29 1.93
C LEU A 36 -0.11 4.00 2.78
N MET A 37 0.01 3.18 3.85
CA MET A 37 -1.09 2.79 4.75
C MET A 37 -2.34 2.32 3.98
N CYS A 38 -2.12 1.47 2.97
CA CYS A 38 -3.14 1.04 2.01
C CYS A 38 -3.27 -0.49 2.00
N CYS A 39 -4.49 -1.02 1.86
CA CYS A 39 -4.72 -2.46 1.84
C CYS A 39 -4.19 -3.08 0.54
N ARG A 40 -3.80 -4.36 0.52
CA ARG A 40 -3.28 -5.01 -0.69
C ARG A 40 -4.24 -4.96 -1.89
N GLN A 41 -5.55 -5.01 -1.66
CA GLN A 41 -6.57 -4.94 -2.73
C GLN A 41 -6.65 -3.51 -3.28
N CYS A 42 -6.74 -2.55 -2.38
CA CYS A 42 -6.78 -1.12 -2.64
C CYS A 42 -5.51 -0.66 -3.40
N PHE A 43 -4.35 -1.18 -3.01
CA PHE A 43 -3.09 -0.89 -3.66
C PHE A 43 -3.09 -1.39 -5.11
N ARG A 44 -3.62 -2.58 -5.40
CA ARG A 44 -3.68 -3.12 -6.76
C ARG A 44 -4.54 -2.28 -7.70
N SER A 45 -5.66 -1.73 -7.22
CA SER A 45 -6.53 -0.87 -8.03
C SER A 45 -5.87 0.47 -8.35
N ASN A 46 -5.13 1.05 -7.39
CA ASN A 46 -4.52 2.37 -7.52
C ASN A 46 -3.03 2.33 -7.95
N ALA A 47 -2.44 1.14 -8.13
CA ALA A 47 -1.00 0.99 -8.38
C ALA A 47 -0.55 1.77 -9.62
N LYS A 48 -1.37 1.78 -10.67
CA LYS A 48 -1.09 2.49 -11.93
C LYS A 48 -1.06 4.01 -11.73
N ASP A 49 -2.02 4.54 -10.98
CA ASP A 49 -2.17 5.99 -10.74
C ASP A 49 -1.07 6.52 -9.80
N ILE A 50 -0.60 5.67 -8.87
CA ILE A 50 0.55 5.97 -8.01
C ILE A 50 1.88 5.90 -8.81
N GLY A 51 1.88 5.29 -10.00
CA GLY A 51 3.06 5.15 -10.86
C GLY A 51 3.85 3.86 -10.64
N PHE A 52 3.29 2.85 -9.98
CA PHE A 52 3.90 1.52 -9.89
C PHE A 52 3.69 0.76 -11.20
N ILE A 53 4.79 0.41 -11.87
CA ILE A 53 4.81 -0.38 -13.10
C ILE A 53 5.29 -1.80 -12.76
N LYS A 54 4.62 -2.82 -13.33
CA LYS A 54 5.02 -4.22 -13.18
C LYS A 54 6.26 -4.47 -14.03
N SER A 55 7.41 -4.67 -13.39
CA SER A 55 8.65 -5.07 -14.05
C SER A 55 8.66 -6.58 -14.34
N THR A 56 7.76 -7.05 -15.20
CA THR A 56 7.97 -8.37 -15.82
C THR A 56 8.82 -8.16 -17.06
N ALA A 57 9.99 -8.80 -17.08
CA ALA A 57 10.90 -8.85 -18.22
C ALA A 57 10.34 -9.72 -19.36
N GLU A 58 9.11 -9.46 -19.78
CA GLU A 58 8.43 -10.13 -20.89
C GLU A 58 7.84 -9.01 -21.76
N GLY A 59 8.25 -8.99 -23.03
CA GLY A 59 8.30 -7.80 -23.88
C GLY A 59 6.99 -7.06 -24.11
N HIS A 60 7.04 -5.75 -23.91
CA HIS A 60 6.30 -4.83 -24.76
C HIS A 60 7.28 -4.18 -25.73
N PHE A 61 7.31 -4.75 -26.94
CA PHE A 61 7.72 -4.04 -28.16
C PHE A 61 6.71 -2.91 -28.39
N ALA A 62 6.77 -1.85 -27.59
CA ALA A 62 6.10 -0.58 -27.86
C ALA A 62 7.20 0.40 -28.27
N SER A 63 7.33 0.55 -29.58
CA SER A 63 8.00 1.55 -30.41
C SER A 63 9.08 2.48 -29.80
N PRO A 64 10.19 2.73 -30.52
CA PRO A 64 11.36 3.41 -29.99
C PRO A 64 11.21 4.93 -30.15
N LEU A 65 10.65 5.66 -29.18
CA LEU A 65 10.87 7.11 -29.06
C LEU A 65 10.35 7.67 -27.72
N SER A 66 11.00 7.29 -26.62
CA SER A 66 11.43 8.28 -25.62
C SER A 66 12.36 7.60 -24.62
N LEU A 67 13.61 8.08 -24.61
CA LEU A 67 14.55 7.84 -23.52
C LEU A 67 13.93 8.37 -22.23
N ARG A 68 13.36 7.48 -21.42
CA ARG A 68 13.33 7.65 -19.98
C ARG A 68 14.28 6.61 -19.42
N THR A 69 15.37 7.12 -18.88
CA THR A 69 16.42 6.42 -18.15
C THR A 69 15.88 5.22 -17.36
N PRO A 70 16.57 4.06 -17.37
CA PRO A 70 16.20 2.94 -16.51
C PRO A 70 16.22 3.41 -15.05
N PRO A 71 15.14 3.24 -14.27
CA PRO A 71 15.23 3.44 -12.83
C PRO A 71 16.19 2.38 -12.27
N GLU A 72 17.13 2.85 -11.44
CA GLU A 72 18.18 2.07 -10.78
C GLU A 72 17.69 0.72 -10.23
N PRO A 73 18.55 -0.32 -10.21
CA PRO A 73 18.20 -1.68 -9.82
C PRO A 73 17.89 -1.86 -8.31
N GLU A 74 17.66 -0.81 -7.55
CA GLU A 74 17.47 -0.90 -6.09
C GLU A 74 16.02 -1.02 -5.64
N LYS A 75 15.07 -1.13 -6.56
CA LYS A 75 13.66 -1.31 -6.21
C LYS A 75 13.34 -2.78 -6.09
N TRP A 76 13.75 -3.34 -4.96
CA TRP A 76 13.18 -4.53 -4.34
C TRP A 76 11.65 -4.37 -4.27
N ILE A 77 10.97 -4.83 -5.31
CA ILE A 77 9.52 -5.09 -5.30
C ILE A 77 9.36 -6.41 -4.55
N PHE A 78 8.74 -6.29 -3.37
CA PHE A 78 8.25 -7.34 -2.46
C PHE A 78 8.96 -8.70 -2.47
#